data_AF-A0A6C0LIV3-F1
#
_entry.id   AF-A0A6C0LIV3-F1
#
_cell.length_a   1.000
_cell.length_b   1.000
_cell.length_c   1.000
_cell.angle_alpha   90.00
_cell.angle_beta   90.00
_cell.angle_gamma   90.00
#
_symmetry.space_group_name_H-M   'P 1'
#
loop_
_entity.id
_entity.type
_entity.pdbx_description
1 polymer ?
#
loop_
_entity_poly.entity_id
_entity_poly.type
_entity_poly.pdbx_seq_one_letter_code
_entity_poly.pdbx_strand_id
1 'polypeptide(L)'
;MNYIIEDNIDFYKCINDNDTSINDDEELCLITNEPLENDCVSLKCGHVFNYLPLYNDILGHKTKGNRLEHKQFQLNKNQIRCPYCKTVQNTLLPYYNKKGVKAILGVNVQCPSNSACGYTHSSVWAQKLLKKQQEKEAKILQKLQEKEAKILQKQQDKELKLLQKQKDVCVFILTRGINKGSRCKCHIVENGFCKRHLKVLKTTTK
;
A
#
# COMPACT_ATOMS: atom_id res chain seq x y z
N MET A 1 -11.15 -8.37 62.90
CA MET A 1 -11.09 -6.89 62.90
C MET A 1 -12.52 -6.38 62.94
N ASN A 2 -12.92 -5.72 64.02
CA ASN A 2 -14.24 -5.10 64.14
C ASN A 2 -14.12 -3.66 63.67
N TYR A 3 -14.79 -3.32 62.56
CA TYR A 3 -14.95 -1.94 62.12
C TYR A 3 -16.20 -1.34 62.77
N ILE A 4 -16.08 -0.14 63.34
CA ILE A 4 -17.21 0.65 63.85
C ILE A 4 -17.55 1.67 62.77
N ILE A 5 -18.78 1.65 62.26
CA ILE A 5 -19.29 2.59 61.24
C ILE A 5 -20.04 3.69 62.00
N GLU A 6 -19.61 4.95 61.89
CA GLU A 6 -20.11 6.07 62.69
C GLU A 6 -21.56 6.51 62.35
N ASP A 7 -22.16 6.00 61.28
CA ASP A 7 -23.45 6.50 60.76
C ASP A 7 -24.60 5.46 60.71
N ASN A 8 -24.49 4.31 61.37
CA ASN A 8 -25.53 3.26 61.37
C ASN A 8 -25.99 2.85 59.95
N ILE A 9 -25.11 2.98 58.96
CA ILE A 9 -25.33 2.52 57.60
C ILE A 9 -24.87 1.06 57.55
N ASP A 10 -25.83 0.15 57.54
CA ASP A 10 -25.58 -1.28 57.38
C ASP A 10 -25.26 -1.59 55.91
N PHE A 11 -23.97 -1.52 55.57
CA PHE A 11 -23.43 -1.78 54.24
C PHE A 11 -23.89 -3.13 53.67
N TYR A 12 -24.04 -4.17 54.51
CA TYR A 12 -24.45 -5.50 54.06
C TYR A 12 -25.94 -5.57 53.74
N LYS A 13 -26.76 -4.81 54.47
CA LYS A 13 -28.18 -4.65 54.16
C LYS A 13 -28.40 -4.00 52.79
N CYS A 14 -27.63 -2.95 52.48
CA CYS A 14 -27.71 -2.29 51.18
C CYS A 14 -27.30 -3.18 49.99
N ILE A 15 -26.41 -4.16 50.20
CA ILE A 15 -26.03 -5.13 49.16
C ILE A 15 -27.16 -6.12 48.90
N ASN A 16 -27.78 -6.65 49.96
CA ASN A 16 -28.84 -7.66 49.84
C ASN A 16 -30.20 -7.10 49.41
N ASP A 17 -30.46 -5.81 49.64
CA ASP A 17 -31.71 -5.15 49.22
C ASP A 17 -31.81 -4.97 47.69
N ASN A 18 -30.75 -5.28 46.93
CA ASN A 18 -30.66 -5.08 45.47
C ASN A 18 -30.82 -6.37 44.66
N ASP A 19 -31.45 -7.40 45.23
CA ASP A 19 -31.82 -8.65 44.55
C ASP A 19 -32.95 -8.43 43.52
N THR A 20 -32.67 -7.65 42.48
CA THR A 20 -33.31 -7.87 41.18
C THR A 20 -32.72 -9.15 40.61
N SER A 21 -33.56 -10.18 40.50
CA SER A 21 -33.31 -11.46 39.81
C SER A 21 -32.38 -11.28 38.61
N ILE A 22 -31.08 -11.53 38.82
CA ILE A 22 -30.10 -11.57 37.75
C ILE A 22 -30.37 -12.88 37.04
N ASN A 23 -30.94 -12.82 35.84
CA ASN A 23 -30.98 -13.99 34.97
C ASN A 23 -29.52 -14.32 34.64
N ASP A 24 -29.00 -15.42 35.18
CA ASP A 24 -27.60 -15.86 35.08
C ASP A 24 -27.13 -16.19 33.63
N ASP A 25 -28.02 -16.03 32.65
CA ASP A 25 -27.82 -16.48 31.26
C ASP A 25 -27.37 -15.36 30.29
N GLU A 26 -27.30 -14.11 30.72
CA GLU A 26 -26.82 -13.03 29.85
C GLU A 26 -25.29 -12.98 29.85
N GLU A 27 -24.67 -13.33 28.72
CA GLU A 27 -23.22 -13.16 28.56
C GLU A 27 -22.91 -11.65 28.51
N LEU A 28 -22.45 -11.09 29.63
CA LEU A 28 -22.12 -9.68 29.77
C LEU A 28 -20.62 -9.41 29.50
N CYS A 29 -20.34 -8.28 28.85
CA CYS A 29 -19.01 -7.72 28.76
C CYS A 29 -18.53 -7.34 30.15
N LEU A 30 -17.49 -8.00 30.61
CA LEU A 30 -16.96 -7.79 31.95
C LEU A 30 -16.58 -6.31 32.20
N ILE A 31 -16.10 -5.55 31.18
CA ILE A 31 -15.66 -4.14 31.32
C ILE A 31 -16.83 -3.17 31.54
N THR A 32 -17.89 -3.29 30.75
CA THR A 32 -19.00 -2.31 30.75
C THR A 32 -20.24 -2.83 31.45
N ASN A 33 -20.28 -4.12 31.80
CA ASN A 33 -21.45 -4.86 32.26
C ASN A 33 -22.65 -4.77 31.30
N GLU A 34 -22.38 -4.50 30.02
CA GLU A 34 -23.38 -4.51 28.95
C GLU A 34 -23.41 -5.88 28.26
N PRO A 35 -24.51 -6.28 27.61
CA PRO A 35 -24.56 -7.49 26.80
C PRO A 35 -23.40 -7.58 25.79
N LEU A 36 -22.87 -8.78 25.59
CA LEU A 36 -21.85 -9.01 24.58
C LEU A 36 -22.42 -8.73 23.18
N GLU A 37 -21.71 -7.90 22.41
CA GLU A 37 -22.00 -7.65 21.01
C GLU A 37 -21.49 -8.81 20.13
N ASN A 38 -21.99 -8.88 18.89
CA ASN A 38 -21.50 -9.81 17.87
C ASN A 38 -19.97 -9.74 17.61
N ASP A 39 -19.35 -8.58 17.89
CA ASP A 39 -17.91 -8.36 17.71
C ASP A 39 -17.10 -8.68 18.97
N CYS A 40 -17.62 -9.52 19.88
CA CYS A 40 -16.93 -9.87 21.11
C CYS A 40 -15.58 -10.56 20.85
N VAL A 41 -14.61 -10.33 21.75
CA VAL A 41 -13.27 -10.93 21.68
C VAL A 41 -12.99 -11.70 22.95
N SER A 42 -12.62 -12.97 22.80
CA SER A 42 -12.08 -13.79 23.87
C SER A 42 -10.54 -13.70 23.89
N LEU A 43 -9.96 -13.43 25.05
CA LEU A 43 -8.52 -13.47 25.26
C LEU A 43 -8.05 -14.88 25.64
N LYS A 44 -6.74 -15.15 25.56
CA LYS A 44 -6.16 -16.46 25.93
C LYS A 44 -6.42 -16.89 27.37
N CYS A 45 -6.73 -15.93 28.25
CA CYS A 45 -7.10 -16.20 29.64
C CYS A 45 -8.58 -16.59 29.80
N GLY A 46 -9.36 -16.70 28.71
CA GLY A 46 -10.76 -17.10 28.71
C GLY A 46 -11.77 -15.95 28.89
N HIS A 47 -11.32 -14.77 29.31
CA HIS A 47 -12.21 -13.62 29.49
C HIS A 47 -12.68 -13.05 28.15
N VAL A 48 -13.97 -12.70 28.09
CA VAL A 48 -14.65 -12.19 26.89
C VAL A 48 -15.06 -10.74 27.09
N PHE A 49 -14.87 -9.93 26.06
CA PHE A 49 -15.13 -8.49 26.09
C PHE A 49 -15.73 -7.99 24.79
N ASN A 50 -16.48 -6.90 24.88
CA ASN A 50 -16.80 -6.10 23.70
C ASN A 50 -15.52 -5.47 23.13
N TYR A 51 -15.41 -5.46 21.79
CA TYR A 51 -14.19 -5.02 21.11
C TYR A 51 -13.82 -3.57 21.44
N LEU A 52 -14.79 -2.66 21.42
CA LEU A 52 -14.53 -1.23 21.57
C LEU A 52 -14.04 -0.86 22.99
N PRO A 53 -14.69 -1.32 24.09
CA PRO A 53 -14.16 -1.15 25.44
C PRO A 53 -12.74 -1.71 25.61
N LEU A 54 -12.50 -2.93 25.13
CA LEU A 54 -11.20 -3.58 25.22
C LEU A 54 -10.12 -2.84 24.42
N TYR A 55 -10.46 -2.39 23.21
CA TYR A 55 -9.57 -1.60 22.37
C TYR A 55 -9.16 -0.28 23.05
N ASN A 56 -10.11 0.42 23.66
CA ASN A 56 -9.86 1.68 24.35
C ASN A 56 -8.96 1.50 25.58
N ASP A 57 -9.17 0.44 26.35
CA ASP A 57 -8.33 0.10 27.50
C ASP A 57 -6.87 -0.16 27.09
N ILE A 58 -6.68 -1.05 26.10
CA ILE A 58 -5.35 -1.37 25.57
C ILE A 58 -4.69 -0.12 24.95
N LEU A 59 -5.45 0.70 24.23
CA LEU A 59 -4.97 1.95 23.66
C LEU A 59 -4.47 2.90 24.76
N GLY A 60 -5.22 3.04 25.84
CA GLY A 60 -4.83 3.84 27.01
C GLY A 60 -3.52 3.36 27.60
N HIS A 61 -3.42 2.06 27.89
CA HIS A 61 -2.20 1.44 28.43
C HIS A 61 -0.98 1.62 27.51
N LYS A 62 -1.16 1.53 26.19
CA LYS A 62 -0.07 1.61 25.21
C LYS A 62 0.39 3.03 24.88
N THR A 63 -0.49 4.02 24.96
CA THR A 63 -0.20 5.37 24.47
C THR A 63 0.02 6.39 25.58
N LYS A 64 -0.74 6.31 26.67
CA LYS A 64 -0.73 7.32 27.74
C LYS A 64 0.26 7.03 28.85
N GLY A 65 0.95 5.88 28.79
CA GLY A 65 2.07 5.48 29.64
C GLY A 65 1.92 5.95 31.09
N ASN A 66 1.27 5.16 31.94
CA ASN A 66 1.06 5.57 33.32
C ASN A 66 2.41 5.60 34.06
N ARG A 67 2.88 6.79 34.45
CA ARG A 67 4.17 6.98 35.16
C ARG A 67 4.23 6.22 36.48
N LEU A 68 3.08 5.88 37.04
CA LEU A 68 2.92 5.13 38.29
C LEU A 68 2.85 3.61 38.07
N GLU A 69 2.90 3.14 36.82
CA GLU A 69 2.81 1.72 36.53
C GLU A 69 4.15 1.02 36.82
N HIS A 70 4.14 -0.02 37.67
CA HIS A 70 5.36 -0.77 38.00
C HIS A 70 5.99 -1.39 36.73
N LYS A 71 7.32 -1.46 36.69
CA LYS A 71 8.07 -2.01 35.55
C LYS A 71 7.64 -3.43 35.13
N GLN A 72 7.22 -4.27 36.08
CA GLN A 72 6.70 -5.61 35.81
C GLN A 72 5.42 -5.62 34.95
N PHE A 73 4.73 -4.49 34.89
CA PHE A 73 3.53 -4.26 34.11
C PHE A 73 3.83 -3.54 32.78
N GLN A 74 5.10 -3.43 32.37
CA GLN A 74 5.42 -2.87 31.05
C GLN A 74 5.22 -3.94 29.97
N LEU A 75 4.43 -3.62 28.95
CA LEU A 75 4.11 -4.53 27.85
C LEU A 75 5.03 -4.27 26.65
N ASN A 76 5.59 -5.34 26.07
CA ASN A 76 6.29 -5.22 24.79
C ASN A 76 5.33 -4.81 23.67
N LYS A 77 5.86 -4.28 22.56
CA LYS A 77 5.04 -3.74 21.45
C LYS A 77 3.94 -4.70 20.97
N ASN A 78 4.27 -5.99 20.81
CA ASN A 78 3.32 -7.00 20.33
C ASN A 78 2.61 -7.78 21.46
N GLN A 79 2.59 -7.23 22.68
CA GLN A 79 1.90 -7.83 23.83
C GLN A 79 0.72 -6.98 24.29
N ILE A 80 -0.36 -7.63 24.70
CA ILE A 80 -1.50 -6.97 25.37
C ILE A 80 -1.80 -7.64 26.70
N ARG A 81 -2.44 -6.91 27.60
CA ARG A 81 -2.85 -7.37 28.92
C ARG A 81 -4.37 -7.50 28.97
N CYS A 82 -4.87 -8.53 29.63
CA CYS A 82 -6.29 -8.62 29.99
C CYS A 82 -6.65 -7.59 31.08
N PRO A 83 -7.69 -6.76 30.91
CA PRO A 83 -8.10 -5.79 31.93
C PRO A 83 -8.52 -6.42 33.26
N TYR A 84 -9.02 -7.67 33.24
CA TYR A 84 -9.55 -8.38 34.41
C TYR A 84 -8.45 -9.06 35.20
N CYS A 85 -7.89 -10.13 34.63
CA CYS A 85 -6.93 -10.98 35.32
C CYS A 85 -5.47 -10.51 35.17
N LYS A 86 -5.21 -9.45 34.40
CA LYS A 86 -3.87 -8.90 34.13
C LYS A 86 -2.89 -9.88 33.44
N THR A 87 -3.37 -11.02 32.96
CA THR A 87 -2.58 -11.96 32.15
C THR A 87 -2.10 -11.28 30.86
N VAL A 88 -0.82 -11.45 30.55
CA VAL A 88 -0.19 -10.90 29.35
C VAL A 88 -0.18 -11.96 28.25
N GLN A 89 -0.57 -11.57 27.04
CA GLN A 89 -0.51 -12.42 25.86
C GLN A 89 0.29 -11.74 24.74
N ASN A 90 1.01 -12.55 23.97
CA ASN A 90 1.87 -12.11 22.85
C ASN A 90 1.10 -11.94 21.52
N THR A 91 -0.21 -11.80 21.59
CA THR A 91 -1.11 -11.68 20.43
C THR A 91 -1.89 -10.39 20.55
N LEU A 92 -1.81 -9.54 19.53
CA LEU A 92 -2.55 -8.29 19.46
C LEU A 92 -4.02 -8.54 19.11
N LEU A 93 -4.86 -7.50 19.27
CA LEU A 93 -6.24 -7.57 18.83
C LEU A 93 -6.33 -7.67 17.30
N PRO A 94 -7.29 -8.43 16.74
CA PRO A 94 -7.62 -8.34 15.32
C PRO A 94 -8.03 -6.91 14.94
N TYR A 95 -7.71 -6.47 13.72
CA TYR A 95 -8.19 -5.19 13.22
C TYR A 95 -9.57 -5.35 12.57
N TYR A 96 -10.56 -4.63 13.08
CA TYR A 96 -11.88 -4.51 12.46
C TYR A 96 -12.10 -3.07 12.00
N ASN A 97 -12.58 -2.91 10.76
CA ASN A 97 -12.94 -1.61 10.20
C ASN A 97 -14.32 -1.17 10.72
N LYS A 98 -14.38 -0.72 11.98
CA LYS A 98 -15.59 -0.22 12.66
C LYS A 98 -15.45 1.25 13.00
N LYS A 99 -16.57 1.97 13.10
CA LYS A 99 -16.57 3.38 13.53
C LYS A 99 -15.89 3.50 14.90
N GLY A 100 -14.91 4.39 15.01
CA GLY A 100 -14.16 4.64 16.25
C GLY A 100 -12.89 3.80 16.43
N VAL A 101 -12.63 2.81 15.56
CA VAL A 101 -11.42 1.98 15.62
C VAL A 101 -10.42 2.47 14.56
N LYS A 102 -9.17 2.68 14.97
CA LYS A 102 -8.07 3.05 14.06
C LYS A 102 -7.02 1.96 14.06
N ALA A 103 -6.33 1.76 12.94
CA ALA A 103 -5.17 0.89 12.87
C ALA A 103 -4.00 1.53 13.62
N ILE A 104 -3.59 0.94 14.74
CA ILE A 104 -2.56 1.43 15.65
C ILE A 104 -1.55 0.32 15.93
N LEU A 105 -0.28 0.65 15.72
CA LEU A 105 0.85 -0.24 15.96
C LEU A 105 0.91 -0.67 17.43
N GLY A 106 0.99 -1.98 17.67
CA GLY A 106 1.09 -2.56 19.01
C GLY A 106 -0.23 -2.63 19.79
N VAL A 107 -1.34 -2.25 19.16
CA VAL A 107 -2.71 -2.45 19.67
C VAL A 107 -3.45 -3.47 18.80
N ASN A 108 -3.61 -3.16 17.51
CA ASN A 108 -4.28 -4.03 16.52
C ASN A 108 -3.47 -4.24 15.23
N VAL A 109 -2.29 -3.61 15.11
CA VAL A 109 -1.34 -3.84 14.02
C VAL A 109 -0.04 -4.38 14.60
N GLN A 110 0.39 -5.55 14.11
CA GLN A 110 1.65 -6.16 14.52
C GLN A 110 2.85 -5.31 14.05
N CYS A 111 3.83 -5.15 14.93
CA CYS A 111 5.12 -4.62 14.51
C CYS A 111 5.89 -5.73 13.80
N PRO A 112 6.28 -5.57 12.51
CA PRO A 112 7.16 -6.51 11.84
C PRO A 112 8.46 -6.62 12.63
N SER A 113 8.91 -7.84 12.85
CA SER A 113 9.95 -8.23 13.79
C SER A 113 11.27 -7.45 13.66
N ASN A 114 11.81 -7.09 14.84
CA ASN A 114 13.21 -6.84 15.21
C ASN A 114 14.08 -5.88 14.36
N SER A 115 14.64 -4.88 15.05
CA SER A 115 15.77 -3.99 14.70
C SER A 115 15.59 -2.73 13.84
N ALA A 116 14.37 -2.33 13.45
CA ALA A 116 14.20 -1.06 12.71
C ALA A 116 13.08 -0.14 13.20
N CYS A 117 12.25 -0.55 14.16
CA CYS A 117 11.20 0.31 14.71
C CYS A 117 11.76 1.16 15.87
N GLY A 118 12.70 2.04 15.53
CA GLY A 118 13.09 3.18 16.36
C GLY A 118 11.96 4.19 16.36
N TYR A 119 11.11 4.14 17.38
CA TYR A 119 10.02 5.09 17.54
C TYR A 119 10.59 6.38 18.14
N THR A 120 11.16 7.23 17.28
CA THR A 120 11.24 8.68 17.49
C THR A 120 10.87 9.33 16.15
N HIS A 121 9.81 10.14 16.13
CA HIS A 121 9.30 10.89 14.97
C HIS A 121 8.74 10.08 13.77
N SER A 122 7.51 9.58 13.93
CA SER A 122 6.72 8.88 12.91
C SER A 122 6.37 9.68 11.63
N SER A 123 6.70 10.97 11.50
CA SER A 123 6.37 11.74 10.29
C SER A 123 7.59 11.97 9.39
N VAL A 124 8.70 12.50 9.92
CA VAL A 124 9.78 13.03 9.08
C VAL A 124 10.69 11.93 8.49
N TRP A 125 11.04 10.90 9.27
CA TRP A 125 11.91 9.83 8.78
C TRP A 125 11.19 8.91 7.78
N ALA A 126 9.92 8.60 8.05
CA ALA A 126 9.07 7.86 7.12
C ALA A 126 8.90 8.60 5.79
N GLN A 127 8.68 9.92 5.84
CA GLN A 127 8.66 10.77 4.64
C GLN A 127 10.01 10.78 3.91
N LYS A 128 11.13 10.83 4.65
CA LYS A 128 12.48 10.80 4.06
C LYS A 128 12.78 9.46 3.39
N LEU A 129 12.33 8.36 3.99
CA LEU A 129 12.48 7.02 3.42
C LEU A 129 11.61 6.85 2.16
N LEU A 130 10.36 7.30 2.21
CA LEU A 130 9.45 7.31 1.06
C LEU A 130 10.01 8.17 -0.08
N LYS A 131 10.53 9.37 0.23
CA LYS A 131 11.18 10.24 -0.75
C LYS A 131 12.39 9.56 -1.38
N LYS A 132 13.22 8.87 -0.59
CA LYS A 132 14.38 8.11 -1.11
C LYS A 132 13.95 6.92 -1.98
N GLN A 133 12.82 6.30 -1.68
CA GLN A 133 12.24 5.24 -2.50
C GLN A 133 11.69 5.79 -3.83
N GLN A 134 10.93 6.87 -3.78
CA GLN A 134 10.43 7.58 -4.96
C GLN A 134 11.56 8.09 -5.85
N GLU A 135 12.65 8.61 -5.28
CA GLU A 135 13.84 9.02 -6.03
C GLU A 135 14.52 7.84 -6.75
N LYS A 136 14.54 6.66 -6.14
CA LYS A 136 15.06 5.45 -6.79
C LYS A 136 14.15 4.98 -7.91
N GLU A 137 12.85 4.96 -7.69
CA GLU A 137 11.84 4.58 -8.68
C GLU A 137 11.86 5.55 -9.87
N ALA A 138 11.95 6.85 -9.62
CA ALA A 138 12.08 7.88 -10.67
C ALA A 138 13.35 7.69 -11.51
N LYS A 139 14.49 7.37 -10.89
CA LYS A 139 15.74 7.05 -11.62
C LYS A 139 15.61 5.80 -12.48
N ILE A 140 14.87 4.79 -12.03
CA ILE A 140 14.61 3.58 -12.82
C ILE A 140 13.70 3.92 -14.00
N LEU A 141 12.62 4.67 -13.75
CA LEU A 141 11.66 5.06 -14.78
C LEU A 141 12.31 5.92 -15.88
N GLN A 142 13.16 6.87 -15.49
CA GLN A 142 13.90 7.70 -16.44
C GLN A 142 14.80 6.86 -17.36
N LYS A 143 15.51 5.86 -16.80
CA LYS A 143 16.35 4.94 -17.60
C LYS A 143 15.52 4.07 -18.56
N LEU A 144 14.30 3.71 -18.19
CA LEU A 144 13.40 2.95 -19.06
C LEU A 144 12.90 3.83 -20.21
N GLN A 145 12.44 5.04 -19.91
CA GLN A 145 11.99 6.02 -20.91
C GLN A 145 13.10 6.36 -21.92
N GLU A 146 14.34 6.56 -21.46
CA GLU A 146 15.49 6.79 -22.35
C GLU A 146 15.77 5.59 -23.28
N LYS A 147 15.60 4.36 -22.79
CA LYS A 147 15.73 3.16 -23.63
C LYS A 147 14.61 3.06 -24.66
N GLU A 148 13.37 3.31 -24.25
CA GLU A 148 12.22 3.33 -25.15
C GLU A 148 12.37 4.40 -26.24
N ALA A 149 12.80 5.61 -25.89
CA ALA A 149 13.05 6.68 -26.85
C ALA A 149 14.12 6.29 -27.89
N LYS A 150 15.21 5.64 -27.46
CA LYS A 150 16.26 5.12 -28.37
C LYS A 150 15.74 4.04 -29.31
N ILE A 151 14.82 3.19 -28.84
CA ILE A 151 14.20 2.15 -29.68
C ILE A 151 13.28 2.81 -30.71
N LEU A 152 12.44 3.75 -30.28
CA LEU A 152 11.50 4.45 -31.16
C LEU A 152 12.24 5.26 -32.24
N GLN A 153 13.29 5.98 -31.87
CA GLN A 153 14.11 6.73 -32.83
C GLN A 153 14.74 5.80 -33.88
N LYS A 154 15.27 4.64 -33.47
CA LYS A 154 15.79 3.65 -34.41
C LYS A 154 14.72 3.09 -35.35
N GLN A 155 13.47 2.97 -34.91
CA GLN A 155 12.36 2.54 -35.77
C GLN A 155 12.03 3.63 -36.78
N GLN A 156 11.89 4.88 -36.34
CA GLN A 156 11.63 6.02 -37.21
C GLN A 156 12.74 6.22 -38.25
N ASP A 157 14.01 6.11 -37.87
CA ASP A 157 15.14 6.21 -38.80
C ASP A 157 15.14 5.10 -39.86
N LYS A 158 14.74 3.88 -39.49
CA LYS A 158 14.58 2.77 -40.44
C LYS A 158 13.45 3.04 -41.43
N GLU A 159 12.32 3.54 -40.94
CA GLU A 159 11.17 3.90 -41.76
C GLU A 159 11.49 5.04 -42.73
N LEU A 160 12.17 6.09 -42.24
CA LEU A 160 12.62 7.21 -43.06
C LEU A 160 13.59 6.76 -44.16
N LYS A 161 14.54 5.88 -43.84
CA LYS A 161 15.45 5.28 -44.83
C LYS A 161 14.71 4.47 -45.90
N LEU A 162 13.65 3.76 -45.52
CA LEU A 162 12.82 3.00 -46.46
C LEU A 162 12.06 3.93 -47.41
N LEU A 163 11.49 5.03 -46.89
CA LEU A 163 10.81 6.05 -47.67
C LEU A 163 11.75 6.77 -48.65
N GLN A 164 12.97 7.12 -48.21
CA GLN A 164 13.96 7.76 -49.08
C GLN A 164 14.39 6.85 -50.24
N LYS A 165 14.62 5.55 -49.95
CA LYS A 165 14.99 4.56 -50.99
C LYS A 165 13.93 4.41 -52.08
N GLN A 166 12.65 4.61 -51.78
CA GLN A 166 11.58 4.62 -52.79
C GLN A 166 11.61 5.89 -53.67
N LYS A 167 12.06 7.03 -53.13
CA LYS A 167 12.18 8.29 -53.87
C LYS A 167 13.38 8.36 -54.81
N ASP A 168 14.41 7.54 -54.59
CA ASP A 168 15.64 7.53 -55.40
C ASP A 168 15.56 6.65 -56.66
N VAL A 169 14.35 6.24 -57.09
CA VAL A 169 14.15 5.32 -58.22
C VAL A 169 13.62 6.06 -59.45
N CYS A 170 14.20 5.78 -60.62
CA CYS A 170 13.87 6.45 -61.88
C CYS A 170 12.38 6.34 -62.23
N VAL A 171 11.77 7.49 -62.55
CA VAL A 171 10.33 7.59 -62.85
C VAL A 171 9.96 7.00 -64.23
N PHE A 172 10.94 6.77 -65.11
CA PHE A 172 10.72 6.32 -66.49
C PHE A 172 10.03 4.95 -66.57
N ILE A 173 9.01 4.83 -67.41
CA ILE A 173 8.31 3.58 -67.70
C ILE A 173 8.98 2.89 -68.90
N LEU A 174 9.36 1.62 -68.74
CA LEU A 174 10.04 0.86 -69.78
C LEU A 174 9.11 0.60 -70.98
N THR A 175 9.55 0.94 -72.18
CA THR A 175 8.75 0.82 -73.41
C THR A 175 9.01 -0.46 -74.20
N ARG A 176 10.04 -1.24 -73.85
CA ARG A 176 10.50 -2.45 -74.58
C ARG A 176 10.99 -3.54 -73.62
N GLY A 177 11.07 -4.78 -74.11
CA GLY A 177 11.56 -5.95 -73.38
C GLY A 177 10.53 -6.62 -72.46
N ILE A 178 10.96 -7.64 -71.71
CA ILE A 178 10.09 -8.44 -70.81
C ILE A 178 9.45 -7.62 -69.69
N ASN A 179 10.06 -6.49 -69.33
CA ASN A 179 9.59 -5.58 -68.27
C ASN A 179 8.83 -4.36 -68.83
N LYS A 180 8.33 -4.42 -70.07
CA LYS A 180 7.56 -3.33 -70.69
C LYS A 180 6.35 -2.96 -69.84
N GLY A 181 6.10 -1.65 -69.68
CA GLY A 181 5.02 -1.11 -68.84
C GLY A 181 5.38 -0.95 -67.36
N SER A 182 6.51 -1.50 -66.91
CA SER A 182 6.99 -1.33 -65.52
C SER A 182 7.92 -0.12 -65.35
N ARG A 183 8.01 0.43 -64.13
CA ARG A 183 8.94 1.52 -63.78
C ARG A 183 10.39 1.04 -63.78
N CYS A 184 11.29 1.91 -64.23
CA CYS A 184 12.72 1.66 -64.20
C CYS A 184 13.24 1.57 -62.76
N LYS A 185 13.85 0.44 -62.40
CA LYS A 185 14.41 0.19 -61.06
C LYS A 185 15.79 0.83 -60.82
N CYS A 186 16.31 1.63 -61.75
CA CYS A 186 17.63 2.26 -61.61
C CYS A 186 17.57 3.53 -60.76
N HIS A 187 18.67 3.84 -60.07
CA HIS A 187 18.77 5.04 -59.25
C HIS A 187 18.73 6.34 -60.07
N ILE A 188 18.03 7.36 -59.55
CA ILE A 188 17.97 8.71 -60.11
C ILE A 188 19.36 9.34 -60.03
N VAL A 189 19.73 10.10 -61.06
CA VAL A 189 20.94 10.92 -61.07
C VAL A 189 20.61 12.40 -61.20
N GLU A 190 19.67 12.75 -62.07
CA GLU A 190 19.28 14.14 -62.32
C GLU A 190 17.84 14.19 -62.87
N ASN A 191 17.07 15.21 -62.50
CA ASN A 191 15.70 15.46 -63.00
C ASN A 191 14.72 14.28 -62.89
N GLY A 192 14.88 13.39 -61.90
CA GLY A 192 14.00 12.21 -61.74
C GLY A 192 14.34 11.02 -62.66
N PHE A 193 15.43 11.09 -63.43
CA PHE A 193 15.86 10.06 -64.37
C PHE A 193 17.24 9.48 -64.03
N CYS A 194 17.45 8.21 -64.37
CA CYS A 194 18.77 7.56 -64.27
C CYS A 194 19.67 7.96 -65.46
N LYS A 195 20.99 7.73 -65.36
CA LYS A 195 21.97 8.08 -66.43
C LYS A 195 21.55 7.61 -67.83
N ARG A 196 20.94 6.41 -67.91
CA ARG A 196 20.48 5.81 -69.17
C ARG A 196 19.33 6.59 -69.78
N HIS A 197 18.32 6.93 -68.98
CA HIS A 197 17.12 7.62 -69.46
C HIS A 197 17.34 9.12 -69.64
N LEU A 198 18.28 9.73 -68.90
CA LEU A 198 18.72 11.11 -69.14
C LEU A 198 19.33 11.26 -70.54
N LYS A 199 20.13 10.28 -70.98
CA LYS A 199 20.74 10.28 -72.32
C LYS A 199 19.68 10.19 -73.42
N VAL A 200 18.67 9.34 -73.24
CA VAL A 200 17.54 9.20 -74.17
C VAL A 200 16.77 10.52 -74.31
N LEU A 201 16.45 11.18 -73.18
CA LEU A 201 15.77 12.48 -73.21
C LEU A 201 16.57 13.55 -73.96
N LYS A 202 17.87 13.64 -73.70
CA LYS A 202 18.77 14.60 -74.38
C LYS A 202 18.89 14.34 -75.89
N THR A 203 18.68 13.11 -76.35
CA THR A 203 18.72 12.77 -77.78
C THR A 203 17.37 12.98 -78.49
N THR A 204 16.25 13.00 -77.76
CA THR A 204 14.91 13.22 -78.35
C THR A 204 14.49 14.69 -78.44
N THR A 205 15.20 15.60 -77.76
CA THR A 205 14.94 17.06 -77.78
C THR A 205 15.82 17.85 -78.76
N LYS A 206 16.54 17.15 -79.64
CA LYS A 206 17.17 17.72 -80.85
C LYS A 206 16.36 17.30 -82.07
#